data_AF-A0A7C1ZC08-F1
#
_entry.id   AF-A0A7C1ZC08-F1
#
_cell.length_a   1.000
_cell.length_b   1.000
_cell.length_c   1.000
_cell.angle_alpha   90.00
_cell.angle_beta   90.00
_cell.angle_gamma   90.00
#
_symmetry.space_group_name_H-M   'P 1'
#
loop_
_entity.id
_entity.type
_entity.pdbx_description
1 polymer ?
#
loop_
_entity_poly.entity_id
_entity_poly.type
_entity_poly.pdbx_seq_one_letter_code
_entity_poly.pdbx_strand_id
1 'polypeptide(L)'
;PAIADHLVRVFGTENVRVTDMNPDNIGTEKFGIPIWDATTQTEEIIRWADYLLITGTTVVNGSFETIRGWLESYHKPYSFFGVTISGIAALLGLPRMCPLGR
;
A
#
# COMPACT_ATOMS: atom_id res chain seq x y z
N PRO A 1 -8.03 8.35 1.86
CA PRO A 1 -8.39 7.56 3.07
C PRO A 1 -7.80 8.23 4.32
N ALA A 2 -8.38 8.00 5.52
CA ALA A 2 -7.90 8.63 6.76
C ALA A 2 -6.42 8.32 7.08
N ILE A 3 -5.96 7.12 6.74
CA ILE A 3 -4.54 6.74 6.88
C ILE A 3 -3.66 7.62 5.99
N ALA A 4 -4.02 7.83 4.72
CA ALA A 4 -3.25 8.65 3.80
C ALA A 4 -3.19 10.12 4.24
N ASP A 5 -4.31 10.69 4.71
CA ASP A 5 -4.34 12.06 5.29
C ASP A 5 -3.36 12.17 6.47
N HIS A 6 -3.41 11.21 7.39
CA HIS A 6 -2.54 11.24 8.56
C HIS A 6 -1.05 11.09 8.18
N LEU A 7 -0.72 10.20 7.24
CA LEU A 7 0.65 10.04 6.75
C LEU A 7 1.18 11.33 6.13
N VAL A 8 0.38 11.99 5.28
CA VAL A 8 0.77 13.28 4.69
C VAL A 8 1.01 14.34 5.78
N ARG A 9 0.14 14.42 6.79
CA ARG A 9 0.31 15.39 7.89
C ARG A 9 1.57 15.16 8.71
N VAL A 10 2.02 13.91 8.85
CA VAL A 10 3.18 13.54 9.69
C VAL A 10 4.48 13.62 8.90
N PHE A 11 4.49 13.18 7.65
CA PHE A 11 5.70 13.03 6.84
C PHE A 11 5.88 14.11 5.78
N GLY A 12 4.85 14.90 5.46
CA GLY A 12 4.86 15.84 4.34
C GLY A 12 4.41 15.18 3.02
N THR A 13 3.99 16.01 2.07
CA THR A 13 3.48 15.56 0.76
C THR A 13 4.59 14.97 -0.12
N GLU A 14 5.83 15.41 0.07
CA GLU A 14 7.02 14.94 -0.65
C GLU A 14 7.48 13.53 -0.23
N ASN A 15 7.09 13.09 0.96
CA ASN A 15 7.49 11.80 1.55
C ASN A 15 6.35 10.78 1.53
N VAL A 16 5.24 11.05 0.85
CA VAL A 16 4.10 10.12 0.74
C VAL A 16 3.67 9.97 -0.72
N ARG A 17 3.62 8.72 -1.18
CA ARG A 17 3.05 8.35 -2.49
C ARG A 17 1.91 7.36 -2.30
N VAL A 18 0.85 7.51 -3.08
CA VAL A 18 -0.33 6.64 -3.02
C VAL A 18 -0.68 6.18 -4.43
N THR A 19 -0.89 4.87 -4.59
CA THR A 19 -1.51 4.27 -5.76
C THR A 19 -2.91 3.80 -5.48
N ASP A 20 -3.74 3.78 -6.52
CA ASP A 20 -5.07 3.19 -6.50
C ASP A 20 -5.32 2.46 -7.84
N MET A 21 -6.23 1.49 -7.83
CA MET A 21 -6.70 0.80 -9.05
C MET A 21 -8.01 1.40 -9.57
N ASN A 22 -8.72 2.21 -8.79
CA ASN A 22 -9.95 2.85 -9.22
C ASN A 22 -9.64 3.99 -10.22
N PRO A 23 -10.10 3.90 -11.49
CA PRO A 23 -9.87 4.94 -12.49
C PRO A 23 -10.35 6.33 -12.05
N ASP A 24 -11.41 6.42 -11.24
CA ASP A 24 -11.94 7.69 -10.73
C ASP A 24 -10.98 8.37 -9.74
N ASN A 25 -10.08 7.60 -9.13
CA ASN A 25 -9.08 8.13 -8.20
C ASN A 25 -7.78 8.47 -8.93
N ILE A 26 -7.40 7.73 -9.97
CA ILE A 26 -6.13 7.89 -10.67
C ILE A 26 -6.05 9.28 -11.31
N GLY A 27 -4.91 9.95 -11.13
CA GLY A 27 -4.68 11.31 -11.63
C GLY A 27 -5.38 12.42 -10.83
N THR A 28 -6.24 12.07 -9.86
CA THR A 28 -6.78 13.05 -8.91
C THR A 28 -5.73 13.42 -7.87
N GLU A 29 -5.90 14.59 -7.26
CA GLU A 29 -5.12 14.98 -6.09
C GLU A 29 -5.93 14.72 -4.81
N LYS A 30 -5.32 14.07 -3.83
CA LYS A 30 -5.90 13.90 -2.49
C LYS A 30 -4.86 14.32 -1.46
N PHE A 31 -5.24 15.20 -0.54
CA PHE A 31 -4.34 15.68 0.52
C PHE A 31 -3.03 16.29 -0.03
N GLY A 32 -3.07 16.95 -1.20
CA GLY A 32 -1.88 17.57 -1.80
C GLY A 32 -0.91 16.59 -2.45
N ILE A 33 -1.30 15.31 -2.63
CA ILE A 33 -0.52 14.32 -3.38
C ILE A 33 -1.33 13.79 -4.56
N PRO A 34 -0.71 13.59 -5.74
CA PRO A 34 -1.36 12.91 -6.85
C PRO A 34 -1.57 11.44 -6.52
N ILE A 35 -2.66 10.85 -7.01
CA ILE A 35 -2.93 9.42 -6.92
C ILE A 35 -2.44 8.74 -8.20
N TRP A 36 -1.54 7.78 -8.02
CA TRP A 36 -0.85 7.07 -9.10
C TRP A 36 -1.63 5.81 -9.49
N ASP A 37 -1.39 5.33 -10.71
CA ASP A 37 -2.01 4.11 -11.22
C ASP A 37 -1.29 2.87 -10.69
N ALA A 38 -1.98 2.08 -9.87
CA ALA A 38 -1.43 0.86 -9.30
C ALA A 38 -1.11 -0.22 -10.37
N THR A 39 -1.71 -0.17 -11.55
CA THR A 39 -1.50 -1.19 -12.59
C THR A 39 -0.17 -1.01 -13.32
N THR A 40 0.35 0.22 -13.36
CA THR A 40 1.55 0.58 -14.13
C THR A 40 2.70 1.09 -13.26
N GLN A 41 2.42 1.68 -12.08
CA GLN A 41 3.41 2.43 -11.30
C GLN A 41 3.74 1.81 -9.93
N THR A 42 3.18 0.63 -9.61
CA THR A 42 3.41 -0.01 -8.30
C THR A 42 4.87 -0.36 -8.05
N GLU A 43 5.58 -0.89 -9.05
CA GLU A 43 6.99 -1.25 -8.89
C GLU A 43 7.87 -0.02 -8.59
N GLU A 44 7.63 1.09 -9.29
CA GLU A 44 8.37 2.33 -9.09
C GLU A 44 8.25 2.82 -7.64
N ILE A 45 7.02 2.79 -7.10
CA ILE A 45 6.76 3.20 -5.73
C ILE A 45 7.40 2.25 -4.71
N ILE A 46 7.40 0.94 -4.98
CA ILE A 46 8.10 -0.03 -4.14
C ILE A 46 9.60 0.29 -4.09
N ARG A 47 10.22 0.60 -5.23
CA ARG A 47 11.65 0.93 -5.28
C ARG A 47 11.96 2.23 -4.53
N TRP A 48 11.08 3.23 -4.64
CA TRP A 48 11.25 4.53 -4.00
C TRP A 48 11.04 4.50 -2.48
N ALA A 49 10.02 3.78 -2.00
CA ALA A 49 9.61 3.86 -0.60
C ALA A 49 10.61 3.21 0.36
N ASP A 50 10.84 3.84 1.51
CA ASP A 50 11.56 3.23 2.63
C ASP A 50 10.68 2.26 3.42
N TYR A 51 9.36 2.44 3.36
CA TYR A 51 8.38 1.57 4.02
C TYR A 51 7.07 1.54 3.24
N LEU A 52 6.48 0.35 3.09
CA LEU A 52 5.24 0.16 2.34
C LEU A 52 4.06 -0.22 3.22
N LEU A 53 2.93 0.44 2.97
CA LEU A 53 1.64 0.11 3.56
C LEU A 53 0.69 -0.38 2.48
N ILE A 54 0.33 -1.66 2.53
CA ILE A 54 -0.33 -2.36 1.41
C ILE A 54 -1.74 -2.78 1.83
N THR A 55 -2.75 -2.47 1.02
CA THR A 55 -4.12 -2.92 1.30
C THR A 55 -4.24 -4.43 1.18
N GLY A 56 -4.98 -5.06 2.07
CA GLY A 56 -5.30 -6.48 2.02
C GLY A 56 -6.05 -6.93 0.77
N THR A 57 -6.65 -6.00 0.03
CA THR A 57 -7.36 -6.31 -1.21
C THR A 57 -6.43 -6.76 -2.34
N THR A 58 -5.12 -6.57 -2.21
CA THR A 58 -4.14 -7.08 -3.20
C THR A 58 -4.16 -8.60 -3.32
N VAL A 59 -4.56 -9.31 -2.26
CA VAL A 59 -4.66 -10.77 -2.30
C VAL A 59 -5.87 -11.23 -3.11
N VAL A 60 -7.01 -10.54 -2.97
CA VAL A 60 -8.24 -10.93 -3.67
C VAL A 60 -8.24 -10.49 -5.14
N ASN A 61 -7.48 -9.44 -5.50
CA ASN A 61 -7.41 -8.95 -6.87
C ASN A 61 -6.24 -9.55 -7.69
N GLY A 62 -5.51 -10.53 -7.13
CA GLY A 62 -4.44 -11.26 -7.83
C GLY A 62 -3.11 -10.50 -7.97
N SER A 63 -2.98 -9.28 -7.44
CA SER A 63 -1.74 -8.51 -7.53
C SER A 63 -0.70 -8.84 -6.44
N PHE A 64 -1.10 -9.59 -5.42
CA PHE A 64 -0.25 -9.91 -4.26
C PHE A 64 1.06 -10.62 -4.63
N GLU A 65 1.04 -11.63 -5.50
CA GLU A 65 2.25 -12.38 -5.83
C GLU A 65 3.30 -11.52 -6.56
N THR A 66 2.87 -10.68 -7.49
CA THR A 66 3.75 -9.73 -8.18
C THR A 66 4.36 -8.73 -7.21
N ILE A 67 3.52 -8.14 -6.33
CA ILE A 67 3.96 -7.20 -5.29
C ILE A 67 4.96 -7.88 -4.36
N ARG A 68 4.69 -9.12 -3.93
CA ARG A 68 5.58 -9.89 -3.07
C ARG A 68 6.93 -10.14 -3.72
N GLY A 69 6.95 -10.51 -4.99
CA GLY A 69 8.19 -10.68 -5.76
C GLY A 69 9.04 -9.41 -5.80
N TRP A 70 8.44 -8.24 -5.98
CA TRP A 70 9.15 -6.96 -5.91
C TRP A 70 9.65 -6.62 -4.51
N LEU A 71 8.82 -6.83 -3.48
CA LEU A 71 9.22 -6.60 -2.08
C LEU A 71 10.42 -7.45 -1.67
N GLU A 72 10.43 -8.73 -2.06
CA GLU A 72 11.54 -9.65 -1.83
C GLU A 72 12.79 -9.22 -2.63
N SER A 73 12.64 -8.91 -3.92
CA SER A 73 13.76 -8.50 -4.78
C SER A 73 14.45 -7.22 -4.29
N TYR A 74 13.67 -6.25 -3.83
CA TYR A 74 14.15 -4.95 -3.38
C TYR A 74 14.37 -4.86 -1.86
N HIS A 75 14.16 -5.96 -1.12
CA HIS A 75 14.33 -6.04 0.33
C HIS A 75 13.57 -4.94 1.09
N LYS A 76 12.34 -4.64 0.66
CA LYS A 76 11.55 -3.51 1.17
C LYS A 76 10.71 -3.92 2.38
N PRO A 77 10.78 -3.19 3.50
CA PRO A 77 9.92 -3.46 4.64
C PRO A 77 8.48 -3.03 4.33
N TYR A 78 7.52 -3.83 4.79
CA TYR A 78 6.11 -3.58 4.50
C TYR A 78 5.19 -4.06 5.63
N SER A 79 3.94 -3.60 5.60
CA SER A 79 2.84 -4.21 6.35
C SER A 79 1.53 -4.11 5.59
N PHE A 80 0.70 -5.13 5.75
CA PHE A 80 -0.65 -5.13 5.22
C PHE A 80 -1.63 -4.46 6.17
N PHE A 81 -2.65 -3.79 5.64
CA PHE A 81 -3.75 -3.23 6.44
C PHE A 81 -5.11 -3.56 5.83
N GLY A 82 -6.16 -3.35 6.62
CA GLY A 82 -7.54 -3.64 6.25
C GLY A 82 -8.03 -5.01 6.74
N VAL A 83 -9.34 -5.22 6.67
CA VAL A 83 -10.00 -6.42 7.22
C VAL A 83 -9.82 -7.65 6.32
N THR A 84 -9.71 -7.45 5.01
CA THR A 84 -9.63 -8.51 3.99
C THR A 84 -8.44 -9.44 4.18
N ILE A 85 -7.30 -8.92 4.66
CA ILE A 85 -6.07 -9.71 4.87
C ILE A 85 -6.05 -10.44 6.21
N SER A 86 -6.99 -10.20 7.12
CA SER A 86 -6.88 -10.68 8.51
C SER A 86 -6.64 -12.19 8.63
N GLY A 87 -7.45 -13.01 7.95
CA GLY A 87 -7.26 -14.47 7.93
C GLY A 87 -6.02 -14.90 7.15
N ILE A 88 -5.74 -14.28 6.01
CA ILE A 88 -4.62 -14.64 5.13
C ILE A 88 -3.28 -14.33 5.81
N ALA A 89 -3.18 -13.18 6.47
CA ALA A 89 -1.99 -12.81 7.23
C ALA A 89 -1.72 -13.80 8.38
N ALA A 90 -2.76 -14.26 9.08
CA ALA A 90 -2.61 -15.26 10.13
C ALA A 90 -2.15 -16.62 9.58
N LEU A 91 -2.67 -17.03 8.41
CA LEU A 91 -2.31 -18.30 7.78
C LEU A 91 -0.90 -18.31 7.16
N LEU A 92 -0.48 -17.19 6.57
CA LEU A 92 0.78 -17.06 5.83
C LEU A 92 1.90 -16.37 6.63
N GLY A 93 1.63 -15.96 7.87
CA GLY A 93 2.60 -15.24 8.71
C GLY A 93 2.98 -13.86 8.18
N LEU A 94 2.08 -13.18 7.45
CA LEU A 94 2.37 -11.87 6.83
C LEU A 94 2.30 -10.74 7.87
N PRO A 95 3.17 -9.72 7.77
CA PRO A 95 3.11 -8.56 8.67
C PRO A 95 1.81 -7.78 8.43
N ARG A 96 1.04 -7.58 9.49
CA ARG A 96 -0.27 -6.89 9.44
C ARG A 96 -0.34 -5.78 10.48
N MET A 97 -0.73 -4.59 10.03
CA MET A 97 -1.10 -3.46 10.87
C MET A 97 -2.62 -3.43 11.07
N CYS A 98 -3.08 -3.66 12.30
CA CYS A 98 -4.47 -3.44 12.69
C CYS A 98 -4.52 -2.91 14.13
N PRO A 99 -4.59 -1.59 14.34
CA PRO A 99 -4.47 -0.99 15.68
C PRO A 99 -5.53 -1.50 16.68
N LEU A 100 -6.72 -1.86 16.17
CA LEU A 100 -7.86 -2.29 16.97
C LEU A 100 -8.16 -3.80 16.90
N GLY A 101 -7.43 -4.55 16.07
CA GLY A 101 -7.65 -5.99 15.86
C GLY A 101 -6.64 -6.85 16.61
N ARG A 102 -6.48 -6.55 17.91
CA ARG A 102 -5.77 -7.39 18.88
C ARG A 102 -6.62 -8.60 19.23
#